data_AF-A0A5F7ZZM4-F1
#
_entry.id   AF-A0A5F7ZZM4-F1
#
_cell.length_a   1.000
_cell.length_b   1.000
_cell.length_c   1.000
_cell.angle_alpha   90.00
_cell.angle_beta   90.00
_cell.angle_gamma   90.00
#
_symmetry.space_group_name_H-M   'P 1'
#
loop_
_entity.id
_entity.type
_entity.pdbx_description
1 polymer ?
#
loop_
_entity_poly.entity_id
_entity_poly.type
_entity_poly.pdbx_seq_one_letter_code
_entity_poly.pdbx_strand_id
1 'polypeptide(L)'
;MKFPASVLASVFLFVAETTAALSLSSTYRSGGDRMWQALTLLFSLLPCALVQLTLLFVHRDLSRDRPLVLLLHLLQLGPLFRCFEVFCIYFQSGNNEEPYVSITKKRQMPKNGLSEEIEKEVGQAEGKLITHRSAFSRASVIQAFLGSAPQLTLQLYISIMQQDVTVGRSLLMTISLLSIVYGALRCNILAIKIKYDEYEVKVKPLAYVCIFLWRSFEIATRVVVLVLFTSVLKTWVVVIILINFFSFFLYPWILFWCSGSPFPENIEKALSRVGTTIVLCFLTLLYTGINMFCWSAVQLKIDSPDLISKSHNWYQLLVYYMMRFIENAILLLLWYLFKTDIYMYVCAPLLVLQLLVGYCTAILFMLVFYQFFHPCKKLFSSSVSEGFQRWLRCFCWACRRQKPCEPIEKSDLQSSRDRDETPSSSKTSPEPSQFLNAENLCSA
;
A
#
# COMPACT_ATOMS: atom_id res chain seq x y z
N MET A 1 -7.73 28.58 8.00
CA MET A 1 -6.92 27.51 7.33
C MET A 1 -6.17 26.65 8.34
N LYS A 2 -5.95 25.35 8.07
CA LYS A 2 -5.08 24.48 8.92
C LYS A 2 -3.60 24.78 8.70
N PHE A 3 -2.78 24.67 9.74
CA PHE A 3 -1.33 24.80 9.66
C PHE A 3 -0.70 23.72 8.75
N PRO A 4 0.25 24.04 7.85
CA PRO A 4 0.87 23.09 6.91
C PRO A 4 1.95 22.18 7.53
N ALA A 5 1.73 21.64 8.74
CA ALA A 5 2.69 20.77 9.44
C ALA A 5 3.20 19.58 8.59
N SER A 6 2.35 18.99 7.76
CA SER A 6 2.74 17.85 6.93
C SER A 6 3.76 18.21 5.85
N VAL A 7 3.72 19.44 5.35
CA VAL A 7 4.71 19.91 4.35
C VAL A 7 6.06 20.10 5.03
N LEU A 8 6.06 20.74 6.21
CA LEU A 8 7.26 20.92 7.02
C LEU A 8 7.92 19.57 7.37
N ALA A 9 7.14 18.59 7.83
CA ALA A 9 7.63 17.25 8.14
C ALA A 9 8.25 16.56 6.92
N SER A 10 7.60 16.65 5.74
CA SER A 10 8.15 16.08 4.50
C SER A 10 9.49 16.70 4.12
N VAL A 11 9.62 18.03 4.22
CA VAL A 11 10.86 18.72 3.87
C VAL A 11 11.95 18.48 4.90
N PHE A 12 11.62 18.44 6.19
CA PHE A 12 12.56 18.10 7.24
C PHE A 12 13.18 16.71 7.01
N LEU A 13 12.36 15.69 6.77
CA LEU A 13 12.85 14.33 6.49
C LEU A 13 13.70 14.28 5.22
N PHE A 14 13.28 14.98 4.16
CA PHE A 14 14.04 15.07 2.91
C PHE A 14 15.43 15.69 3.11
N VAL A 15 15.52 16.81 3.83
CA VAL A 15 16.79 17.50 4.11
C VAL A 15 17.67 16.68 5.06
N ALA A 16 17.08 16.11 6.11
CA ALA A 16 17.81 15.29 7.08
C ALA A 16 18.44 14.06 6.41
N GLU A 17 17.69 13.37 5.56
CA GLU A 17 18.17 12.17 4.87
C GLU A 17 19.25 12.47 3.83
N THR A 18 19.07 13.52 3.03
CA THR A 18 20.08 13.96 2.04
C THR A 18 21.37 14.41 2.73
N THR A 19 21.25 15.20 3.81
CA THR A 19 22.41 15.64 4.59
C THR A 19 23.15 14.45 5.22
N ALA A 20 22.42 13.53 5.85
CA ALA A 20 22.99 12.33 6.45
C ALA A 20 23.68 11.42 5.41
N ALA A 21 23.08 11.26 4.22
CA ALA A 21 23.66 10.49 3.12
C ALA A 21 24.94 11.14 2.57
N LEU A 22 24.96 12.47 2.43
CA LEU A 22 26.15 13.21 1.98
C LEU A 22 27.27 13.15 3.02
N SER A 23 26.96 13.31 4.30
CA SER A 23 27.96 13.18 5.38
C SER A 23 28.55 11.77 5.41
N LEU A 24 27.71 10.74 5.29
CA LEU A 24 28.17 9.35 5.30
C LEU A 24 28.97 9.01 4.03
N SER A 25 28.59 9.57 2.88
CA SER A 25 29.34 9.44 1.63
C SER A 25 30.75 10.03 1.74
N SER A 26 30.91 11.16 2.45
CA SER A 26 32.24 11.71 2.75
C SER A 26 33.08 10.74 3.59
N THR A 27 32.46 10.10 4.60
CA THR A 27 33.13 9.07 5.41
C THR A 27 33.56 7.86 4.57
N TYR A 28 32.70 7.35 3.69
CA TYR A 28 33.07 6.25 2.78
C TYR A 28 34.19 6.64 1.82
N ARG A 29 34.20 7.88 1.34
CA ARG A 29 35.28 8.41 0.51
C ARG A 29 36.60 8.42 1.26
N SER A 30 36.62 8.88 2.51
CA SER A 30 37.83 8.87 3.35
C SER A 30 38.29 7.45 3.68
N GLY A 31 37.37 6.49 3.80
CA GLY A 31 37.67 5.07 4.05
C GLY A 31 38.09 4.28 2.81
N GLY A 32 38.06 4.87 1.61
CA GLY A 32 38.40 4.19 0.35
C GLY A 32 37.26 3.32 -0.25
N ASP A 33 36.10 3.27 0.39
CA ASP A 33 34.95 2.43 0.02
C ASP A 33 34.12 3.04 -1.12
N ARG A 34 34.70 3.11 -2.33
CA ARG A 34 34.07 3.77 -3.50
C ARG A 34 32.73 3.16 -3.92
N MET A 35 32.55 1.84 -3.76
CA MET A 35 31.30 1.17 -4.13
C MET A 35 30.16 1.52 -3.17
N TRP A 36 30.41 1.52 -1.86
CA TRP A 36 29.42 1.92 -0.85
C TRP A 36 29.07 3.39 -0.97
N GLN A 37 30.06 4.22 -1.26
CA GLN A 37 29.86 5.63 -1.59
C GLN A 37 28.92 5.79 -2.80
N ALA A 38 29.20 5.12 -3.91
CA ALA A 38 28.43 5.24 -5.14
C ALA A 38 26.96 4.79 -4.95
N LEU A 39 26.73 3.66 -4.26
CA LEU A 39 25.39 3.17 -3.98
C LEU A 39 24.61 4.08 -3.02
N THR A 40 25.27 4.58 -1.97
CA THR A 40 24.68 5.53 -1.01
C THR A 40 24.26 6.84 -1.68
N LEU A 41 25.08 7.35 -2.61
CA LEU A 41 24.75 8.54 -3.39
C LEU A 41 23.66 8.26 -4.43
N LEU A 42 23.69 7.11 -5.09
CA LEU A 42 22.68 6.73 -6.09
C LEU A 42 21.28 6.68 -5.46
N PHE A 43 21.12 5.98 -4.33
CA PHE A 43 19.83 5.89 -3.63
C PHE A 43 19.41 7.19 -2.96
N SER A 44 20.31 8.16 -2.77
CA SER A 44 19.96 9.49 -2.27
C SER A 44 19.57 10.45 -3.40
N LEU A 45 20.35 10.52 -4.48
CA LEU A 45 20.22 11.53 -5.54
C LEU A 45 19.15 11.20 -6.59
N LEU A 46 18.98 9.93 -6.96
CA LEU A 46 17.98 9.52 -7.95
C LEU A 46 16.54 9.90 -7.50
N PRO A 47 16.10 9.58 -6.27
CA PRO A 47 14.81 10.02 -5.76
C PRO A 47 14.68 11.53 -5.63
N CYS A 48 15.77 12.24 -5.29
CA CYS A 48 15.77 13.70 -5.26
C CYS A 48 15.37 14.26 -6.63
N ALA A 49 15.97 13.76 -7.71
CA ALA A 49 15.61 14.17 -9.07
C ALA A 49 14.14 13.90 -9.40
N LEU A 50 13.61 12.74 -9.01
CA LEU A 50 12.20 12.39 -9.22
C LEU A 50 11.24 13.27 -8.40
N VAL A 51 11.62 13.63 -7.18
CA VAL A 51 10.87 14.59 -6.34
C VAL A 51 10.85 15.97 -6.99
N GLN A 52 11.99 16.47 -7.51
CA GLN A 52 12.03 17.73 -8.25
C GLN A 52 11.10 17.69 -9.46
N LEU A 53 11.19 16.64 -10.28
CA LEU A 53 10.36 16.46 -11.47
C LEU A 53 8.87 16.42 -11.12
N THR A 54 8.51 15.72 -10.04
CA THR A 54 7.12 15.65 -9.56
C THR A 54 6.60 17.02 -9.14
N LEU A 55 7.41 17.81 -8.43
CA LEU A 55 7.01 19.14 -8.00
C LEU A 55 6.87 20.09 -9.19
N LEU A 56 7.78 20.04 -10.16
CA LEU A 56 7.72 20.80 -11.41
C LEU A 56 6.46 20.48 -12.22
N PHE A 57 6.16 19.18 -12.36
CA PHE A 57 5.01 18.71 -13.12
C PHE A 57 3.69 19.17 -12.50
N VAL A 58 3.53 18.99 -11.18
CA VAL A 58 2.28 19.33 -10.47
C VAL A 58 1.99 20.83 -10.51
N HIS A 59 3.01 21.69 -10.43
CA HIS A 59 2.82 23.14 -10.47
C HIS A 59 2.81 23.72 -11.89
N ARG A 60 3.05 22.87 -12.90
CA ARG A 60 3.14 23.22 -14.32
C ARG A 60 4.13 24.37 -14.55
N ASP A 61 5.27 24.31 -13.87
CA ASP A 61 6.25 25.41 -13.87
C ASP A 61 6.90 25.63 -15.23
N LEU A 62 7.02 24.55 -16.01
CA LEU A 62 7.55 24.60 -17.37
C LEU A 62 6.66 25.43 -18.31
N SER A 63 5.36 25.52 -18.04
CA SER A 63 4.42 26.32 -18.83
C SER A 63 4.26 27.76 -18.35
N ARG A 64 4.85 28.11 -17.20
CA ARG A 64 4.66 29.40 -16.53
C ARG A 64 5.88 30.33 -16.62
N ASP A 65 6.90 29.95 -17.39
CA ASP A 65 8.12 30.74 -17.67
C ASP A 65 8.75 31.36 -16.42
N ARG A 66 9.01 30.55 -15.38
CA ARG A 66 9.69 30.98 -14.15
C ARG A 66 11.13 30.45 -14.09
N PRO A 67 12.11 31.09 -14.76
CA PRO A 67 13.47 30.55 -14.90
C PRO A 67 14.20 30.39 -13.56
N LEU A 68 13.97 31.30 -12.60
CA LEU A 68 14.57 31.19 -11.27
C LEU A 68 14.07 29.97 -10.49
N VAL A 69 12.78 29.63 -10.63
CA VAL A 69 12.20 28.44 -9.98
C VAL A 69 12.76 27.18 -10.62
N LEU A 70 12.88 27.15 -11.95
CA LEU A 70 13.51 26.04 -12.69
C LEU A 70 14.97 25.85 -12.27
N LEU A 71 15.75 26.93 -12.15
CA LEU A 71 17.13 26.89 -11.66
C LEU A 71 17.21 26.31 -10.24
N LEU A 72 16.28 26.69 -9.37
CA LEU A 72 16.27 26.22 -7.99
C LEU A 72 15.89 24.73 -7.90
N HIS A 73 15.01 24.25 -8.78
CA HIS A 73 14.74 22.83 -8.95
C HIS A 73 15.96 22.07 -9.49
N LEU A 74 16.70 22.66 -10.44
CA LEU A 74 17.94 22.08 -10.98
C LEU A 74 19.03 21.97 -9.90
N LEU A 75 19.12 22.95 -9.00
CA LEU A 75 20.01 22.95 -7.83
C LEU A 75 19.51 22.07 -6.67
N GLN A 76 18.45 21.28 -6.87
CA GLN A 76 17.80 20.44 -5.87
C GLN A 76 17.18 21.19 -4.66
N LEU A 77 17.05 22.51 -4.72
CA LEU A 77 16.45 23.36 -3.68
C LEU A 77 14.93 23.56 -3.85
N GLY A 78 14.32 22.95 -4.87
CA GLY A 78 12.89 23.06 -5.16
C GLY A 78 11.95 22.77 -3.97
N PRO A 79 12.10 21.66 -3.22
CA PRO A 79 11.28 21.37 -2.04
C PRO A 79 11.33 22.45 -0.97
N LEU A 80 12.51 23.05 -0.74
CA LEU A 80 12.69 24.13 0.24
C LEU A 80 11.93 25.39 -0.19
N PHE A 81 12.07 25.77 -1.47
CA PHE A 81 11.35 26.91 -2.02
C PHE A 81 9.84 26.73 -1.99
N ARG A 82 9.35 25.55 -2.38
CA ARG A 82 7.91 25.23 -2.34
C ARG A 82 7.37 25.18 -0.92
N CYS A 83 8.19 24.80 0.06
CA CYS A 83 7.85 24.90 1.47
C CYS A 83 7.71 26.36 1.90
N PHE A 84 8.68 27.21 1.53
CA PHE A 84 8.63 28.64 1.80
C PHE A 84 7.40 29.32 1.18
N GLU A 85 7.07 29.01 -0.08
CA GLU A 85 5.89 29.50 -0.77
C GLU A 85 4.59 29.11 -0.02
N VAL A 86 4.50 27.86 0.46
CA VAL A 86 3.37 27.39 1.28
C VAL A 86 3.20 28.21 2.56
N PHE A 87 4.31 28.53 3.25
CA PHE A 87 4.25 29.36 4.45
C PHE A 87 3.86 30.80 4.12
N CYS A 88 4.38 31.37 3.03
CA CYS A 88 3.97 32.71 2.58
C CYS A 88 2.47 32.77 2.31
N ILE A 89 1.91 31.79 1.60
CA ILE A 89 0.47 31.70 1.33
C ILE A 89 -0.32 31.59 2.65
N TYR A 90 0.15 30.76 3.60
CA TYR A 90 -0.53 30.59 4.89
C TYR A 90 -0.58 31.89 5.71
N PHE A 91 0.52 32.65 5.75
CA PHE A 91 0.58 33.92 6.48
C PHE A 91 -0.16 35.07 5.76
N GLN A 92 -0.16 35.10 4.43
CA GLN A 92 -0.79 36.17 3.64
C GLN A 92 -2.31 36.00 3.49
N SER A 93 -2.83 34.78 3.66
CA SER A 93 -4.26 34.46 3.52
C SER A 93 -5.19 35.26 4.42
N GLY A 94 -4.70 35.87 5.51
CA GLY A 94 -5.52 36.67 6.42
C GLY A 94 -5.77 38.12 5.96
N ASN A 95 -4.95 38.64 5.03
CA ASN A 95 -4.95 40.08 4.72
C ASN A 95 -5.55 40.41 3.34
N ASN A 96 -5.41 39.55 2.33
CA ASN A 96 -5.84 39.83 0.94
C ASN A 96 -6.37 38.55 0.26
N GLU A 97 -7.57 38.10 0.62
CA GLU A 97 -8.21 36.98 -0.07
C GLU A 97 -9.08 37.53 -1.22
N GLU A 98 -8.75 37.16 -2.47
CA GLU A 98 -9.56 37.51 -3.64
C GLU A 98 -10.97 36.89 -3.51
N PRO A 99 -12.05 37.59 -3.92
CA PRO A 99 -13.44 37.13 -3.71
C PRO A 99 -13.83 35.90 -4.55
N TYR A 100 -12.96 35.41 -5.43
CA TYR A 100 -13.24 34.25 -6.27
C TYR A 100 -13.00 32.95 -5.53
N VAL A 101 -14.06 32.14 -5.42
CA VAL A 101 -14.10 30.91 -4.64
C VAL A 101 -14.42 29.73 -5.54
N SER A 102 -13.67 28.65 -5.42
CA SER A 102 -13.98 27.39 -6.11
C SER A 102 -14.96 26.57 -5.27
N ILE A 103 -16.13 26.24 -5.82
CA ILE A 103 -17.13 25.42 -5.13
C ILE A 103 -16.76 23.95 -5.34
N THR A 104 -16.44 23.26 -4.24
CA THR A 104 -16.23 21.81 -4.25
C THR A 104 -17.43 21.13 -3.57
N LYS A 105 -18.10 20.22 -4.28
CA LYS A 105 -19.20 19.42 -3.72
C LYS A 105 -18.62 18.14 -3.12
N LYS A 106 -18.78 17.92 -1.82
CA LYS A 106 -18.41 16.67 -1.15
C LYS A 106 -19.57 16.18 -0.27
N ARG A 107 -19.86 14.89 -0.32
CA ARG A 107 -20.87 14.23 0.52
C ARG A 107 -20.32 14.06 1.93
N GLN A 108 -21.10 14.41 2.95
CA GLN A 108 -20.75 14.02 4.31
C GLN A 108 -21.03 12.54 4.55
N MET A 109 -20.23 11.95 5.42
CA MET A 109 -20.39 10.57 5.87
C MET A 109 -21.78 10.40 6.52
N PRO A 110 -22.60 9.42 6.11
CA PRO A 110 -23.95 9.28 6.63
C PRO A 110 -23.92 9.03 8.14
N LYS A 111 -24.48 9.96 8.91
CA LYS A 111 -24.61 9.79 10.37
C LYS A 111 -25.78 8.85 10.69
N ASN A 112 -26.90 9.00 9.97
CA ASN A 112 -28.18 8.25 10.15
C ASN A 112 -28.80 7.79 8.81
N GLY A 113 -28.00 7.41 7.80
CA GLY A 113 -28.51 6.95 6.50
C GLY A 113 -28.82 8.06 5.48
N LEU A 114 -29.00 9.31 5.92
CA LEU A 114 -28.95 10.48 5.02
C LEU A 114 -27.50 10.90 4.78
N SER A 115 -27.11 10.99 3.50
CA SER A 115 -25.88 11.65 3.07
C SER A 115 -26.22 13.06 2.64
N GLU A 116 -25.73 14.06 3.37
CA GLU A 116 -25.91 15.46 3.03
C GLU A 116 -24.78 15.90 2.10
N GLU A 117 -25.13 16.44 0.94
CA GLU A 117 -24.15 17.04 0.02
C GLU A 117 -23.80 18.43 0.56
N ILE A 118 -22.55 18.64 0.95
CA ILE A 118 -22.09 19.96 1.38
C ILE A 118 -21.29 20.57 0.25
N GLU A 119 -21.80 21.68 -0.26
CA GLU A 119 -21.07 22.58 -1.13
C GLU A 119 -20.10 23.37 -0.24
N LYS A 120 -18.80 23.06 -0.37
CA LYS A 120 -17.76 23.82 0.31
C LYS A 120 -17.10 24.75 -0.67
N GLU A 121 -17.30 26.03 -0.41
CA GLU A 121 -16.55 27.14 -0.93
C GLU A 121 -15.07 27.06 -0.48
N VAL A 122 -14.17 26.87 -1.44
CA VAL A 122 -12.71 26.79 -1.25
C VAL A 122 -12.07 28.02 -1.88
N GLY A 123 -11.57 28.93 -1.05
CA GLY A 123 -10.86 30.13 -1.50
C GLY A 123 -9.60 29.78 -2.30
N GLN A 124 -9.15 30.69 -3.16
CA GLN A 124 -8.00 30.46 -4.04
C GLN A 124 -6.73 30.08 -3.26
N ALA A 125 -6.49 30.71 -2.11
CA ALA A 125 -5.36 30.40 -1.24
C ALA A 125 -5.50 29.02 -0.59
N GLU A 126 -6.71 28.58 -0.21
CA GLU A 126 -6.96 27.22 0.30
C GLU A 126 -6.74 26.18 -0.80
N GLY A 127 -7.20 26.46 -2.02
CA GLY A 127 -7.00 25.62 -3.19
C GLY A 127 -5.51 25.42 -3.53
N LYS A 128 -4.73 26.51 -3.58
CA LYS A 128 -3.27 26.45 -3.76
C LYS A 128 -2.61 25.60 -2.66
N LEU A 129 -3.00 25.81 -1.40
CA LEU A 129 -2.46 25.05 -0.27
C LEU A 129 -2.79 23.55 -0.32
N ILE A 130 -3.99 23.19 -0.79
CA ILE A 130 -4.39 21.79 -1.02
C ILE A 130 -3.51 21.17 -2.12
N THR A 131 -3.28 21.89 -3.22
CA THR A 131 -2.40 21.43 -4.31
C THR A 131 -0.98 21.16 -3.81
N HIS A 132 -0.37 22.10 -3.09
CA HIS A 132 0.95 21.90 -2.49
C HIS A 132 0.99 20.69 -1.55
N ARG A 133 0.00 20.55 -0.65
CA ARG A 133 -0.09 19.40 0.26
C ARG A 133 -0.20 18.07 -0.49
N SER A 134 -0.93 18.04 -1.60
CA SER A 134 -1.04 16.85 -2.44
C SER A 134 0.28 16.52 -3.13
N ALA A 135 0.99 17.55 -3.62
CA ALA A 135 2.29 17.43 -4.28
C ALA A 135 3.34 16.85 -3.33
N PHE A 136 3.47 17.45 -2.14
CA PHE A 136 4.37 16.96 -1.09
C PHE A 136 4.01 15.57 -0.58
N SER A 137 2.72 15.21 -0.61
CA SER A 137 2.28 13.84 -0.32
C SER A 137 2.85 12.86 -1.33
N ARG A 138 2.68 13.12 -2.63
CA ARG A 138 3.21 12.25 -3.71
C ARG A 138 4.73 12.19 -3.69
N ALA A 139 5.39 13.34 -3.51
CA ALA A 139 6.85 13.42 -3.39
C ALA A 139 7.37 12.59 -2.21
N SER A 140 6.73 12.65 -1.04
CA SER A 140 7.13 11.85 0.13
C SER A 140 7.02 10.34 -0.11
N VAL A 141 6.04 9.89 -0.90
CA VAL A 141 5.88 8.48 -1.27
C VAL A 141 7.01 8.04 -2.21
N ILE A 142 7.33 8.86 -3.22
CA ILE A 142 8.43 8.58 -4.15
C ILE A 142 9.76 8.50 -3.39
N GLN A 143 10.06 9.49 -2.55
CA GLN A 143 11.28 9.52 -1.73
C GLN A 143 11.39 8.28 -0.83
N ALA A 144 10.30 7.93 -0.14
CA ALA A 144 10.25 6.80 0.78
C ALA A 144 10.61 5.46 0.12
N PHE A 145 9.99 5.13 -1.01
CA PHE A 145 10.11 3.79 -1.59
C PHE A 145 11.21 3.66 -2.65
N LEU A 146 11.53 4.72 -3.39
CA LEU A 146 12.62 4.69 -4.37
C LEU A 146 13.97 5.10 -3.77
N GLY A 147 13.96 5.81 -2.64
CA GLY A 147 15.17 6.26 -1.95
C GLY A 147 15.39 5.60 -0.63
N SER A 148 14.54 5.93 0.34
CA SER A 148 14.75 5.58 1.74
C SER A 148 14.72 4.06 1.97
N ALA A 149 13.87 3.29 1.28
CA ALA A 149 13.80 1.84 1.44
C ALA A 149 15.04 1.10 0.90
N PRO A 150 15.51 1.36 -0.35
CA PRO A 150 16.80 0.86 -0.81
C PRO A 150 17.98 1.33 0.07
N GLN A 151 17.97 2.60 0.49
CA GLN A 151 19.01 3.16 1.36
C GLN A 151 19.07 2.42 2.70
N LEU A 152 17.94 2.25 3.39
CA LEU A 152 17.86 1.50 4.64
C LEU A 152 18.35 0.06 4.47
N THR A 153 17.93 -0.60 3.40
CA THR A 153 18.34 -1.97 3.07
C THR A 153 19.85 -2.07 2.88
N LEU A 154 20.43 -1.11 2.14
CA LEU A 154 21.88 -1.03 1.91
C LEU A 154 22.66 -0.80 3.21
N GLN A 155 22.26 0.19 4.00
CA GLN A 155 23.00 0.55 5.22
C GLN A 155 22.92 -0.55 6.28
N LEU A 156 21.76 -1.22 6.39
CA LEU A 156 21.62 -2.39 7.26
C LEU A 156 22.50 -3.55 6.76
N TYR A 157 22.55 -3.80 5.45
CA TYR A 157 23.41 -4.82 4.87
C TYR A 157 24.90 -4.56 5.14
N ILE A 158 25.37 -3.32 4.92
CA ILE A 158 26.76 -2.94 5.21
C ILE A 158 27.08 -3.14 6.70
N SER A 159 26.15 -2.77 7.58
CA SER A 159 26.33 -2.93 9.03
C SER A 159 26.46 -4.39 9.47
N ILE A 160 25.69 -5.30 8.84
CA ILE A 160 25.81 -6.75 9.09
C ILE A 160 27.14 -7.29 8.54
N MET A 161 27.56 -6.86 7.35
CA MET A 161 28.82 -7.32 6.75
C MET A 161 30.07 -6.82 7.49
N GLN A 162 30.04 -5.59 8.00
CA GLN A 162 31.17 -4.99 8.72
C GLN A 162 31.17 -5.33 10.23
N GLN A 163 30.10 -5.95 10.75
CA GLN A 163 29.89 -6.25 12.18
C GLN A 163 30.08 -5.04 13.11
N ASP A 164 29.92 -3.83 12.59
CA ASP A 164 30.06 -2.58 13.31
C ASP A 164 28.95 -1.62 12.88
N VAL A 165 28.48 -0.78 13.80
CA VAL A 165 27.42 0.20 13.57
C VAL A 165 27.93 1.58 13.98
N THR A 166 28.55 2.28 13.03
CA THR A 166 28.92 3.69 13.24
C THR A 166 27.70 4.56 13.52
N VAL A 167 27.89 5.64 14.29
CA VAL A 167 26.84 6.60 14.63
C VAL A 167 26.18 7.18 13.37
N GLY A 168 26.97 7.53 12.35
CA GLY A 168 26.45 8.06 11.08
C GLY A 168 25.52 7.08 10.35
N ARG A 169 25.86 5.78 10.33
CA ARG A 169 25.00 4.74 9.75
C ARG A 169 23.72 4.56 10.55
N SER A 170 23.81 4.51 11.88
CA SER A 170 22.64 4.39 12.76
C SER A 170 21.65 5.55 12.58
N LEU A 171 22.17 6.79 12.49
CA LEU A 171 21.38 7.98 12.22
C LEU A 171 20.68 7.91 10.84
N LEU A 172 21.43 7.58 9.78
CA LEU A 172 20.87 7.46 8.45
C LEU A 172 19.80 6.36 8.37
N MET A 173 20.05 5.19 8.98
CA MET A 173 19.07 4.10 9.05
C MET A 173 17.79 4.53 9.78
N THR A 174 17.92 5.24 10.90
CA THR A 174 16.77 5.72 11.68
C THR A 174 15.95 6.74 10.89
N ILE A 175 16.62 7.71 10.25
CA ILE A 175 15.96 8.72 9.42
C ILE A 175 15.29 8.05 8.22
N SER A 176 15.97 7.16 7.50
CA SER A 176 15.39 6.44 6.37
C SER A 176 14.18 5.59 6.81
N LEU A 177 14.22 4.89 7.95
CA LEU A 177 13.06 4.17 8.45
C LEU A 177 11.88 5.10 8.73
N LEU A 178 12.12 6.25 9.39
CA LEU A 178 11.09 7.27 9.62
C LEU A 178 10.54 7.84 8.31
N SER A 179 11.38 8.10 7.32
CA SER A 179 10.99 8.53 5.97
C SER A 179 10.08 7.50 5.30
N ILE A 180 10.42 6.22 5.36
CA ILE A 180 9.62 5.15 4.73
C ILE A 180 8.26 5.04 5.43
N VAL A 181 8.23 5.00 6.76
CA VAL A 181 6.98 4.88 7.53
C VAL A 181 6.08 6.09 7.30
N TYR A 182 6.67 7.30 7.29
CA TYR A 182 5.92 8.52 6.99
C TYR A 182 5.37 8.51 5.55
N GLY A 183 6.17 8.13 4.56
CA GLY A 183 5.74 7.97 3.17
C GLY A 183 4.63 6.93 3.01
N ALA A 184 4.75 5.77 3.66
CA ALA A 184 3.73 4.72 3.67
C ALA A 184 2.41 5.18 4.33
N LEU A 185 2.50 5.93 5.43
CA LEU A 185 1.34 6.56 6.07
C LEU A 185 0.66 7.57 5.13
N ARG A 186 1.45 8.40 4.44
CA ARG A 186 0.93 9.37 3.46
C ARG A 186 0.32 8.66 2.25
N CYS A 187 0.91 7.56 1.80
CA CYS A 187 0.37 6.70 0.76
C CYS A 187 -1.01 6.16 1.18
N ASN A 188 -1.13 5.62 2.39
CA ASN A 188 -2.41 5.14 2.93
C ASN A 188 -3.50 6.20 2.97
N ILE A 189 -3.17 7.38 3.49
CA ILE A 189 -4.15 8.46 3.60
C ILE A 189 -4.54 8.97 2.20
N LEU A 190 -3.58 9.06 1.28
CA LEU A 190 -3.84 9.44 -0.09
C LEU A 190 -4.72 8.40 -0.80
N ALA A 191 -4.45 7.12 -0.59
CA ALA A 191 -5.26 6.01 -1.10
C ALA A 191 -6.71 6.10 -0.63
N ILE A 192 -6.93 6.31 0.67
CA ILE A 192 -8.27 6.48 1.24
C ILE A 192 -8.96 7.71 0.64
N LYS A 193 -8.24 8.83 0.50
CA LYS A 193 -8.82 10.06 -0.07
C LYS A 193 -9.20 9.90 -1.54
N ILE A 194 -8.39 9.22 -2.34
CA ILE A 194 -8.70 8.97 -3.75
C ILE A 194 -9.86 7.99 -3.87
N LYS A 195 -9.84 6.91 -3.07
CA LYS A 195 -10.90 5.90 -3.07
C LYS A 195 -12.27 6.44 -2.66
N TYR A 196 -12.29 7.41 -1.74
CA TYR A 196 -13.50 8.04 -1.20
C TYR A 196 -13.53 9.54 -1.50
N ASP A 197 -13.13 9.96 -2.70
CA ASP A 197 -13.04 11.39 -3.03
C ASP A 197 -14.41 12.11 -2.98
N GLU A 198 -15.49 11.37 -3.23
CA GLU A 198 -16.87 11.83 -3.08
C GLU A 198 -17.21 12.21 -1.63
N TYR A 199 -16.48 11.69 -0.63
CA TYR A 199 -16.76 11.91 0.78
C TYR A 199 -15.76 12.87 1.45
N GLU A 200 -16.23 13.66 2.42
CA GLU A 200 -15.33 14.46 3.27
C GLU A 200 -14.62 13.57 4.30
N VAL A 201 -13.44 13.04 3.94
CA VAL A 201 -12.65 12.15 4.82
C VAL A 201 -11.90 12.93 5.90
N LYS A 202 -12.39 12.85 7.15
CA LYS A 202 -11.70 13.35 8.35
C LYS A 202 -11.04 12.20 9.10
N VAL A 203 -9.71 12.18 9.13
CA VAL A 203 -8.92 11.14 9.81
C VAL A 203 -8.64 11.56 11.26
N LYS A 204 -8.96 10.70 12.22
CA LYS A 204 -8.71 10.95 13.66
C LYS A 204 -7.21 10.83 14.00
N PRO A 205 -6.65 11.61 14.95
CA PRO A 205 -5.23 11.51 15.35
C PRO A 205 -4.79 10.10 15.73
N LEU A 206 -5.62 9.36 16.47
CA LEU A 206 -5.33 7.98 16.87
C LEU A 206 -5.22 7.01 15.67
N ALA A 207 -5.92 7.30 14.58
CA ALA A 207 -5.79 6.55 13.33
C ALA A 207 -4.39 6.72 12.70
N TYR A 208 -3.80 7.92 12.79
CA TYR A 208 -2.43 8.16 12.34
C TYR A 208 -1.42 7.33 13.13
N VAL A 209 -1.56 7.29 14.46
CA VAL A 209 -0.69 6.48 15.33
C VAL A 209 -0.82 4.98 15.01
N CYS A 210 -2.05 4.50 14.80
CA CYS A 210 -2.29 3.11 14.45
C CYS A 210 -1.68 2.73 13.08
N ILE A 211 -1.84 3.59 12.06
CA ILE A 211 -1.20 3.40 10.75
C ILE A 211 0.33 3.44 10.90
N PHE A 212 0.86 4.37 11.69
CA PHE A 212 2.30 4.50 11.92
C PHE A 212 2.88 3.21 12.51
N LEU A 213 2.25 2.65 13.55
CA LEU A 213 2.68 1.38 14.16
C LEU A 213 2.55 0.20 13.19
N TRP A 214 1.40 0.07 12.51
CA TRP A 214 1.20 -0.95 11.48
C TRP A 214 2.32 -0.91 10.43
N ARG A 215 2.59 0.27 9.83
CA ARG A 215 3.61 0.43 8.79
C ARG A 215 5.03 0.24 9.31
N SER A 216 5.32 0.66 10.54
CA SER A 216 6.64 0.48 11.16
C SER A 216 7.00 -1.00 11.27
N PHE A 217 6.12 -1.82 11.85
CA PHE A 217 6.37 -3.24 12.01
C PHE A 217 6.39 -3.99 10.67
N GLU A 218 5.47 -3.69 9.76
CA GLU A 218 5.42 -4.32 8.43
C GLU A 218 6.72 -4.09 7.65
N ILE A 219 7.19 -2.85 7.60
CA ILE A 219 8.35 -2.45 6.80
C ILE A 219 9.65 -2.88 7.48
N ALA A 220 9.78 -2.65 8.80
CA ALA A 220 11.00 -3.02 9.53
C ALA A 220 11.27 -4.53 9.46
N THR A 221 10.25 -5.36 9.69
CA THR A 221 10.41 -6.81 9.58
C THR A 221 10.76 -7.24 8.16
N ARG A 222 10.10 -6.67 7.15
CA ARG A 222 10.41 -6.98 5.74
C ARG A 222 11.85 -6.63 5.37
N VAL A 223 12.32 -5.44 5.73
CA VAL A 223 13.70 -5.01 5.41
C VAL A 223 14.71 -5.90 6.12
N VAL A 224 14.52 -6.21 7.40
CA VAL A 224 15.44 -7.10 8.14
C VAL A 224 15.47 -8.49 7.53
N VAL A 225 14.31 -9.09 7.20
CA VAL A 225 14.24 -10.41 6.56
C VAL A 225 14.99 -10.43 5.22
N LEU A 226 14.77 -9.40 4.38
CA LEU A 226 15.46 -9.29 3.11
C LEU A 226 16.98 -9.19 3.30
N VAL A 227 17.45 -8.35 4.22
CA VAL A 227 18.89 -8.17 4.46
C VAL A 227 19.55 -9.41 5.07
N LEU A 228 18.88 -10.08 6.01
CA LEU A 228 19.38 -11.35 6.55
C LEU A 228 19.52 -12.37 5.42
N PHE A 229 18.50 -12.52 4.59
CA PHE A 229 18.58 -13.39 3.42
C PHE A 229 19.71 -12.99 2.45
N THR A 230 19.88 -11.70 2.17
CA THR A 230 20.93 -11.23 1.25
C THR A 230 22.35 -11.44 1.76
N SER A 231 22.53 -11.44 3.09
CA SER A 231 23.83 -11.67 3.71
C SER A 231 24.39 -13.07 3.42
N VAL A 232 23.52 -14.06 3.22
CA VAL A 232 23.91 -15.47 3.05
C VAL A 232 23.88 -15.88 1.57
N LEU A 233 22.81 -15.58 0.84
CA LEU A 233 22.57 -16.11 -0.52
C LEU A 233 22.66 -15.02 -1.60
N LYS A 234 23.80 -14.33 -1.70
CA LYS A 234 24.01 -13.15 -2.56
C LYS A 234 23.48 -13.28 -4.00
N THR A 235 23.71 -14.39 -4.69
CA THR A 235 23.30 -14.58 -6.10
C THR A 235 21.79 -14.82 -6.25
N TRP A 236 21.16 -15.53 -5.31
CA TRP A 236 19.72 -15.87 -5.36
C TRP A 236 18.81 -14.69 -5.01
N VAL A 237 19.34 -13.69 -4.30
CA VAL A 237 18.65 -12.43 -4.00
C VAL A 237 18.11 -11.76 -5.25
N VAL A 238 18.95 -11.66 -6.28
CA VAL A 238 18.57 -10.96 -7.52
C VAL A 238 17.37 -11.66 -8.15
N VAL A 239 17.37 -12.99 -8.19
CA VAL A 239 16.26 -13.78 -8.73
C VAL A 239 14.98 -13.55 -7.93
N ILE A 240 15.01 -13.62 -6.61
CA ILE A 240 13.82 -13.43 -5.76
C ILE A 240 13.27 -12.00 -5.87
N ILE A 241 14.15 -10.99 -5.90
CA ILE A 241 13.77 -9.60 -6.08
C ILE A 241 13.12 -9.40 -7.46
N LEU A 242 13.71 -9.95 -8.53
CA LEU A 242 13.16 -9.86 -9.88
C LEU A 242 11.81 -10.55 -10.00
N ILE A 243 11.65 -11.77 -9.45
CA ILE A 243 10.37 -12.49 -9.46
C ILE A 243 9.30 -11.66 -8.75
N ASN A 244 9.59 -11.12 -7.56
CA ASN A 244 8.68 -10.23 -6.86
C ASN A 244 8.34 -8.99 -7.70
N PHE A 245 9.36 -8.31 -8.23
CA PHE A 245 9.19 -7.10 -9.01
C PHE A 245 8.31 -7.33 -10.24
N PHE A 246 8.63 -8.34 -11.06
CA PHE A 246 7.86 -8.66 -12.26
C PHE A 246 6.46 -9.15 -11.93
N SER A 247 6.27 -9.90 -10.85
CA SER A 247 4.93 -10.33 -10.42
C SER A 247 4.02 -9.14 -10.13
N PHE A 248 4.47 -8.17 -9.32
CA PHE A 248 3.68 -6.99 -9.01
C PHE A 248 3.58 -6.00 -10.17
N PHE A 249 4.62 -5.90 -11.00
CA PHE A 249 4.63 -5.00 -12.15
C PHE A 249 3.67 -5.50 -13.24
N LEU A 250 3.73 -6.77 -13.60
CA LEU A 250 2.92 -7.33 -14.68
C LEU A 250 1.46 -7.54 -14.28
N TYR A 251 1.15 -7.75 -13.01
CA TYR A 251 -0.22 -8.04 -12.55
C TYR A 251 -1.28 -7.03 -13.03
N PRO A 252 -1.12 -5.70 -12.86
CA PRO A 252 -2.09 -4.72 -13.38
C PRO A 252 -2.19 -4.71 -14.91
N TRP A 253 -1.08 -4.96 -15.62
CA TRP A 253 -1.06 -4.99 -17.10
C TRP A 253 -1.76 -6.24 -17.65
N ILE A 254 -1.58 -7.39 -17.01
CA ILE A 254 -2.27 -8.63 -17.37
C ILE A 254 -3.78 -8.44 -17.18
N LEU A 255 -4.22 -7.87 -16.05
CA LEU A 255 -5.64 -7.57 -15.82
C LEU A 255 -6.21 -6.63 -16.89
N PHE A 256 -5.44 -5.61 -17.29
CA PHE A 256 -5.82 -4.70 -18.36
C PHE A 256 -5.96 -5.41 -19.71
N TRP A 257 -4.97 -6.21 -20.12
CA TRP A 257 -5.03 -6.97 -21.37
C TRP A 257 -6.18 -7.98 -21.39
N CYS A 258 -6.44 -8.66 -20.27
CA CYS A 258 -7.57 -9.58 -20.16
C CYS A 258 -8.94 -8.86 -20.22
N SER A 259 -9.01 -7.60 -19.78
CA SER A 259 -10.27 -6.85 -19.77
C SER A 259 -10.72 -6.36 -21.16
N GLY A 260 -9.81 -6.31 -22.15
CA GLY A 260 -10.12 -5.80 -23.48
C GLY A 260 -10.55 -4.33 -23.53
N SER A 261 -10.36 -3.57 -22.45
CA SER A 261 -10.81 -2.17 -22.34
C SER A 261 -10.00 -1.25 -23.27
N PRO A 262 -10.61 -0.16 -23.80
CA PRO A 262 -9.87 0.83 -24.57
C PRO A 262 -8.76 1.46 -23.74
N PHE A 263 -7.64 1.81 -24.39
CA PHE A 263 -6.53 2.49 -23.73
C PHE A 263 -7.02 3.82 -23.14
N PRO A 264 -6.64 4.18 -21.90
CA PRO A 264 -7.13 5.40 -21.27
C PRO A 264 -6.64 6.65 -22.01
N GLU A 265 -7.52 7.28 -22.80
CA GLU A 265 -7.19 8.50 -23.58
C GLU A 265 -7.35 9.80 -22.77
N ASN A 266 -7.76 9.73 -21.49
CA ASN A 266 -8.28 10.88 -20.73
C ASN A 266 -7.50 11.30 -19.46
N ILE A 267 -6.27 10.84 -19.22
CA ILE A 267 -5.54 11.19 -17.96
C ILE A 267 -5.26 12.70 -17.87
N GLU A 268 -4.93 13.34 -18.99
CA GLU A 268 -4.93 14.80 -19.15
C GLU A 268 -5.14 15.11 -20.64
N LYS A 269 -6.07 16.01 -20.99
CA LYS A 269 -6.28 16.46 -22.39
C LYS A 269 -5.02 17.07 -23.04
N ALA A 270 -3.97 17.31 -22.26
CA ALA A 270 -2.70 17.88 -22.69
C ALA A 270 -1.60 16.82 -22.99
N LEU A 271 -1.85 15.53 -22.71
CA LEU A 271 -0.83 14.49 -22.79
C LEU A 271 -1.01 13.64 -24.04
N SER A 272 0.07 13.45 -24.82
CA SER A 272 0.05 12.54 -25.98
C SER A 272 -0.14 11.08 -25.54
N ARG A 273 -0.61 10.20 -26.43
CA ARG A 273 -0.77 8.77 -26.14
C ARG A 273 0.52 8.14 -25.59
N VAL A 274 1.68 8.58 -26.08
CA VAL A 274 3.00 8.17 -25.59
C VAL A 274 3.24 8.67 -24.16
N GLY A 275 2.91 9.93 -23.87
CA GLY A 275 3.02 10.50 -22.53
C GLY A 275 2.16 9.74 -21.51
N THR A 276 0.93 9.35 -21.87
CA THR A 276 0.05 8.57 -21.01
C THR A 276 0.66 7.21 -20.67
N THR A 277 1.22 6.52 -21.66
CA THR A 277 1.95 5.25 -21.45
C THR A 277 3.13 5.42 -20.50
N ILE A 278 3.90 6.50 -20.64
CA ILE A 278 5.03 6.79 -19.77
C ILE A 278 4.56 7.03 -18.33
N VAL A 279 3.50 7.82 -18.12
CA VAL A 279 2.93 8.07 -16.78
C VAL A 279 2.41 6.79 -16.15
N LEU A 280 1.72 5.93 -16.92
CA LEU A 280 1.24 4.63 -16.44
C LEU A 280 2.41 3.69 -16.08
N CYS A 281 3.50 3.70 -16.87
CA CYS A 281 4.70 2.95 -16.57
C CYS A 281 5.35 3.43 -15.26
N PHE A 282 5.49 4.73 -15.05
CA PHE A 282 6.00 5.27 -13.79
C PHE A 282 5.08 4.97 -12.59
N LEU A 283 3.76 5.05 -12.79
CA LEU A 283 2.79 4.73 -11.75
C LEU A 283 2.83 3.25 -11.37
N THR A 284 2.93 2.35 -12.36
CA THR A 284 3.07 0.91 -12.12
C THR A 284 4.42 0.57 -11.48
N LEU A 285 5.51 1.23 -11.87
CA LEU A 285 6.82 1.09 -11.22
C LEU A 285 6.77 1.53 -9.76
N LEU A 286 6.15 2.67 -9.46
CA LEU A 286 5.96 3.14 -8.09
C LEU A 286 5.08 2.17 -7.29
N TYR A 287 3.97 1.69 -7.87
CA TYR A 287 3.10 0.69 -7.28
C TYR A 287 3.86 -0.61 -6.94
N THR A 288 4.69 -1.09 -7.85
CA THR A 288 5.56 -2.25 -7.62
C THR A 288 6.56 -2.00 -6.50
N GLY A 289 7.23 -0.83 -6.50
CA GLY A 289 8.16 -0.43 -5.46
C GLY A 289 7.51 -0.40 -4.07
N ILE A 290 6.29 0.15 -3.97
CA ILE A 290 5.54 0.15 -2.72
C ILE A 290 5.21 -1.28 -2.30
N ASN A 291 4.58 -2.06 -3.18
CA ASN A 291 4.13 -3.42 -2.86
C ASN A 291 5.26 -4.39 -2.56
N MET A 292 6.49 -4.13 -3.02
CA MET A 292 7.69 -4.88 -2.67
C MET A 292 8.01 -4.83 -1.17
N PHE A 293 7.73 -3.70 -0.52
CA PHE A 293 8.01 -3.46 0.90
C PHE A 293 6.76 -3.51 1.79
N CYS A 294 5.62 -3.00 1.33
CA CYS A 294 4.38 -2.96 2.11
C CYS A 294 3.13 -2.90 1.23
N TRP A 295 1.97 -3.26 1.78
CA TRP A 295 0.71 -3.17 1.03
C TRP A 295 0.42 -1.72 0.62
N SER A 296 0.23 -1.41 -0.67
CA SER A 296 0.02 -0.03 -1.14
C SER A 296 -1.35 0.59 -0.76
N ALA A 297 -2.31 -0.19 -0.25
CA ALA A 297 -3.69 0.22 0.03
C ALA A 297 -4.47 0.80 -1.18
N VAL A 298 -3.84 0.81 -2.35
CA VAL A 298 -4.41 1.15 -3.65
C VAL A 298 -4.39 -0.12 -4.47
N GLN A 299 -5.45 -0.40 -5.20
CA GLN A 299 -5.41 -1.43 -6.23
C GLN A 299 -5.51 -0.74 -7.56
N LEU A 300 -4.41 -0.83 -8.33
CA LEU A 300 -4.33 -0.22 -9.64
C LEU A 300 -5.16 -1.05 -10.64
N LYS A 301 -6.16 -0.41 -11.25
CA LYS A 301 -7.06 -1.00 -12.23
C LYS A 301 -7.07 -0.10 -13.46
N ILE A 302 -6.19 -0.41 -14.41
CA ILE A 302 -5.91 0.43 -15.60
C ILE A 302 -7.12 0.51 -16.55
N ASP A 303 -8.03 -0.46 -16.47
CA ASP A 303 -9.28 -0.51 -17.25
C ASP A 303 -10.34 0.51 -16.77
N SER A 304 -10.18 1.08 -15.59
CA SER A 304 -11.12 2.03 -15.00
C SER A 304 -10.66 3.48 -15.20
N PRO A 305 -11.58 4.43 -15.41
CA PRO A 305 -11.22 5.84 -15.64
C PRO A 305 -10.48 6.46 -14.45
N ASP A 306 -10.78 6.02 -13.23
CA ASP A 306 -10.14 6.49 -12.00
C ASP A 306 -8.80 5.79 -11.69
N LEU A 307 -8.37 4.84 -12.54
CA LEU A 307 -7.18 3.98 -12.41
C LEU A 307 -7.12 3.16 -11.12
N ILE A 308 -8.08 3.30 -10.21
CA ILE A 308 -8.07 2.78 -8.84
C ILE A 308 -9.41 2.12 -8.56
N SER A 309 -9.38 0.90 -8.01
CA SER A 309 -10.62 0.20 -7.65
C SER A 309 -11.32 0.87 -6.45
N LYS A 310 -12.57 1.29 -6.67
CA LYS A 310 -13.45 1.82 -5.62
C LYS A 310 -13.98 0.72 -4.69
N SER A 311 -14.04 -0.54 -5.13
CA SER A 311 -14.52 -1.66 -4.30
C SER A 311 -13.49 -2.07 -3.25
N HIS A 312 -13.96 -2.39 -2.04
CA HIS A 312 -13.09 -2.89 -0.96
C HIS A 312 -13.13 -4.42 -0.96
N ASN A 313 -12.03 -5.07 -1.36
CA ASN A 313 -11.95 -6.52 -1.42
C ASN A 313 -11.06 -7.09 -0.31
N TRP A 314 -11.69 -7.52 0.79
CA TRP A 314 -11.01 -8.13 1.95
C TRP A 314 -10.21 -9.38 1.58
N TYR A 315 -10.66 -10.14 0.57
CA TYR A 315 -9.96 -11.35 0.13
C TYR A 315 -8.57 -11.03 -0.43
N GLN A 316 -8.43 -9.96 -1.22
CA GLN A 316 -7.14 -9.57 -1.79
C GLN A 316 -6.16 -9.06 -0.73
N LEU A 317 -6.67 -8.29 0.24
CA LEU A 317 -5.90 -7.87 1.41
C LEU A 317 -5.35 -9.10 2.15
N LEU A 318 -6.22 -10.08 2.42
CA LEU A 318 -5.84 -11.32 3.09
C LEU A 318 -4.80 -12.12 2.29
N VAL A 319 -5.02 -12.32 0.99
CA VAL A 319 -4.09 -13.05 0.11
C VAL A 319 -2.71 -12.39 0.11
N TYR A 320 -2.65 -11.05 0.01
CA TYR A 320 -1.38 -10.33 0.06
C TYR A 320 -0.64 -10.55 1.38
N TYR A 321 -1.31 -10.36 2.51
CA TYR A 321 -0.68 -10.51 3.83
C TYR A 321 -0.24 -11.95 4.13
N MET A 322 -1.03 -12.94 3.69
CA MET A 322 -0.69 -14.37 3.82
C MET A 322 0.48 -14.77 2.92
N MET A 323 0.47 -14.36 1.64
CA MET A 323 1.56 -14.62 0.71
C MET A 323 2.86 -13.99 1.23
N ARG A 324 2.81 -12.75 1.72
CA ARG A 324 3.95 -12.08 2.33
C ARG A 324 4.44 -12.74 3.61
N PHE A 325 3.54 -13.25 4.45
CA PHE A 325 3.93 -14.01 5.63
C PHE A 325 4.70 -15.28 5.24
N ILE A 326 4.16 -16.05 4.30
CA ILE A 326 4.77 -17.29 3.79
C ILE A 326 6.14 -16.98 3.18
N GLU A 327 6.24 -15.95 2.33
CA GLU A 327 7.51 -15.54 1.73
C GLU A 327 8.54 -15.16 2.81
N ASN A 328 8.18 -14.31 3.78
CA ASN A 328 9.09 -13.95 4.86
C ASN A 328 9.53 -15.16 5.68
N ALA A 329 8.62 -16.12 5.94
CA ALA A 329 8.95 -17.35 6.63
C ALA A 329 9.92 -18.23 5.83
N ILE A 330 9.72 -18.36 4.50
CA ILE A 330 10.63 -19.11 3.61
C ILE A 330 12.01 -18.45 3.57
N LEU A 331 12.08 -17.12 3.43
CA LEU A 331 13.36 -16.39 3.42
C LEU A 331 14.11 -16.54 4.74
N LEU A 332 13.41 -16.46 5.87
CA LEU A 332 13.99 -16.70 7.20
C LEU A 332 14.45 -18.15 7.38
N LEU A 333 13.67 -19.12 6.90
CA LEU A 333 14.05 -20.53 6.95
C LEU A 333 15.32 -20.79 6.14
N LEU A 334 15.40 -20.27 4.91
CA LEU A 334 16.59 -20.38 4.08
C LEU A 334 17.80 -19.71 4.74
N TRP A 335 17.61 -18.52 5.31
CA TRP A 335 18.67 -17.87 6.09
C TRP A 335 19.12 -18.72 7.29
N TYR A 336 18.18 -19.30 8.03
CA TYR A 336 18.48 -20.13 9.20
C TYR A 336 19.26 -21.40 8.84
N LEU A 337 18.93 -22.04 7.72
CA LEU A 337 19.61 -23.26 7.23
C LEU A 337 21.03 -22.98 6.73
N PHE A 338 21.24 -21.86 6.04
CA PHE A 338 22.52 -21.51 5.42
C PHE A 338 23.35 -20.50 6.24
N LYS A 339 22.96 -20.20 7.49
CA LYS A 339 23.63 -19.20 8.32
C LYS A 339 25.12 -19.51 8.48
N THR A 340 25.94 -18.46 8.43
CA THR A 340 27.41 -18.53 8.61
C THR A 340 27.83 -18.16 10.05
N ASP A 341 29.10 -18.36 10.38
CA ASP A 341 29.67 -18.12 11.72
C ASP A 341 29.56 -16.65 12.20
N ILE A 342 29.28 -15.71 11.28
CA ILE A 342 29.01 -14.29 11.57
C ILE A 342 27.88 -14.13 12.62
N TYR A 343 26.96 -15.08 12.68
CA TYR A 343 25.79 -15.05 13.55
C TYR A 343 25.95 -15.85 14.86
N MET A 344 27.16 -16.31 15.19
CA MET A 344 27.43 -17.14 16.39
C MET A 344 27.05 -16.46 17.71
N TYR A 345 27.11 -15.12 17.78
CA TYR A 345 26.77 -14.35 18.98
C TYR A 345 25.27 -14.03 19.12
N VAL A 346 24.46 -14.33 18.10
CA VAL A 346 23.02 -14.05 18.10
C VAL A 346 22.24 -15.35 18.27
N CYS A 347 21.24 -15.34 19.16
CA CYS A 347 20.30 -16.45 19.25
C CYS A 347 19.40 -16.47 17.99
N ALA A 348 19.85 -17.17 16.95
CA ALA A 348 19.15 -17.22 15.66
C ALA A 348 17.67 -17.66 15.75
N PRO A 349 17.29 -18.68 16.56
CA PRO A 349 15.88 -19.05 16.72
C PRO A 349 15.05 -17.92 17.34
N LEU A 350 15.60 -17.19 18.33
CA LEU A 350 14.91 -16.07 18.97
C LEU A 350 14.73 -14.92 17.97
N LEU A 351 15.73 -14.63 17.13
CA LEU A 351 15.63 -13.61 16.09
C LEU A 351 14.55 -13.95 15.06
N VAL A 352 14.49 -15.20 14.59
CA VAL A 352 13.43 -15.68 13.69
C VAL A 352 12.05 -15.50 14.33
N LEU A 353 11.90 -15.93 15.58
CA LEU A 353 10.65 -15.78 16.32
C LEU A 353 10.25 -14.31 16.47
N GLN A 354 11.20 -13.44 16.83
CA GLN A 354 10.96 -12.01 16.98
C GLN A 354 10.49 -11.36 15.67
N LEU A 355 11.06 -11.74 14.52
CA LEU A 355 10.67 -11.21 13.22
C LEU A 355 9.27 -11.68 12.79
N LEU A 356 8.93 -12.95 13.05
CA LEU A 356 7.60 -13.49 12.80
C LEU A 356 6.55 -12.82 13.70
N VAL A 357 6.83 -12.70 15.00
CA VAL A 357 5.94 -12.01 15.96
C VAL A 357 5.79 -10.53 15.60
N GLY A 358 6.86 -9.87 15.16
CA GLY A 358 6.82 -8.49 14.68
C GLY A 358 5.87 -8.32 13.49
N TYR A 359 5.89 -9.24 12.53
CA TYR A 359 4.99 -9.18 11.38
C TYR A 359 3.53 -9.49 11.78
N CYS A 360 3.31 -10.46 12.67
CA CYS A 360 1.98 -10.69 13.26
C CYS A 360 1.47 -9.44 13.98
N THR A 361 2.33 -8.73 14.70
CA THR A 361 2.00 -7.46 15.37
C THR A 361 1.59 -6.39 14.37
N ALA A 362 2.23 -6.33 13.20
CA ALA A 362 1.82 -5.45 12.10
C ALA A 362 0.39 -5.75 11.61
N ILE A 363 0.06 -7.04 11.42
CA ILE A 363 -1.30 -7.48 11.05
C ILE A 363 -2.31 -7.10 12.13
N LEU A 364 -1.97 -7.25 13.42
CA LEU A 364 -2.85 -6.85 14.51
C LEU A 364 -3.19 -5.35 14.46
N PHE A 365 -2.21 -4.48 14.30
CA PHE A 365 -2.45 -3.03 14.16
C PHE A 365 -3.26 -2.69 12.89
N MET A 366 -3.05 -3.42 11.79
CA MET A 366 -3.85 -3.28 10.57
C MET A 366 -5.32 -3.62 10.80
N LEU A 367 -5.60 -4.74 11.48
CA LEU A 367 -6.97 -5.14 11.84
C LEU A 367 -7.62 -4.13 12.80
N VAL A 368 -6.88 -3.65 13.81
CA VAL A 368 -7.35 -2.60 14.72
C VAL A 368 -7.70 -1.32 13.96
N PHE A 369 -6.85 -0.91 13.01
CA PHE A 369 -7.12 0.25 12.17
C PHE A 369 -8.43 0.09 11.39
N TYR A 370 -8.61 -1.02 10.69
CA TYR A 370 -9.81 -1.25 9.89
C TYR A 370 -11.08 -1.40 10.74
N GLN A 371 -10.98 -2.01 11.92
CA GLN A 371 -12.12 -2.26 12.80
C GLN A 371 -12.56 -1.00 13.57
N PHE A 372 -11.62 -0.14 14.00
CA PHE A 372 -11.92 0.96 14.92
C PHE A 372 -11.66 2.36 14.35
N PHE A 373 -10.62 2.51 13.53
CA PHE A 373 -10.09 3.82 13.17
C PHE A 373 -10.29 4.21 11.69
N HIS A 374 -10.77 3.29 10.85
CA HIS A 374 -11.05 3.59 9.45
C HIS A 374 -12.14 4.66 9.33
N PRO A 375 -11.85 5.81 8.67
CA PRO A 375 -12.79 6.94 8.61
C PRO A 375 -14.09 6.56 7.90
N CYS A 376 -14.01 5.65 6.92
CA CYS A 376 -15.14 5.23 6.12
C CYS A 376 -15.81 3.92 6.60
N LYS A 377 -15.64 3.52 7.87
CA LYS A 377 -16.14 2.23 8.38
C LYS A 377 -17.62 1.96 8.08
N LYS A 378 -18.48 2.98 8.18
CA LYS A 378 -19.93 2.85 7.95
C LYS A 378 -20.31 2.50 6.50
N LEU A 379 -19.39 2.69 5.55
CA LEU A 379 -19.60 2.34 4.14
C LEU A 379 -19.26 0.88 3.84
N PHE A 380 -18.70 0.14 4.81
CA PHE A 380 -18.42 -1.28 4.62
C PHE A 380 -19.70 -2.11 4.81
N SER A 381 -20.09 -2.84 3.77
CA SER A 381 -21.26 -3.74 3.78
C SER A 381 -21.07 -4.99 4.66
N SER A 382 -19.82 -5.34 4.99
CA SER A 382 -19.47 -6.44 5.87
C SER A 382 -18.33 -6.04 6.80
N SER A 383 -18.40 -6.46 8.06
CA SER A 383 -17.33 -6.21 9.03
C SER A 383 -16.10 -7.06 8.72
N VAL A 384 -14.91 -6.61 9.14
CA VAL A 384 -13.64 -7.35 8.96
C VAL A 384 -13.73 -8.76 9.53
N SER A 385 -14.46 -8.89 10.65
CA SER A 385 -14.74 -10.16 11.34
C SER A 385 -15.57 -11.12 10.49
N GLU A 386 -16.60 -10.63 9.80
CA GLU A 386 -17.45 -11.46 8.93
C GLU A 386 -16.68 -11.95 7.70
N GLY A 387 -15.86 -11.09 7.09
CA GLY A 387 -14.99 -11.45 5.97
C GLY A 387 -13.99 -12.55 6.36
N PHE A 388 -13.34 -12.40 7.52
CA PHE A 388 -12.42 -13.40 8.07
C PHE A 388 -13.13 -14.71 8.44
N GLN A 389 -14.30 -14.66 9.08
CA GLN A 389 -15.12 -15.85 9.37
C GLN A 389 -15.63 -16.55 8.10
N ARG A 390 -15.94 -15.83 7.04
CA ARG A 390 -16.34 -16.42 5.76
C ARG A 390 -15.16 -17.16 5.11
N TRP A 391 -13.96 -16.59 5.17
CA TRP A 391 -12.74 -17.26 4.72
C TRP A 391 -12.40 -18.50 5.55
N LEU A 392 -12.41 -18.40 6.89
CA LEU A 392 -12.24 -19.55 7.79
C LEU A 392 -13.24 -20.67 7.47
N ARG A 393 -14.52 -20.32 7.26
CA ARG A 393 -15.53 -21.30 6.85
C ARG A 393 -15.22 -21.93 5.49
N CYS A 394 -14.80 -21.16 4.49
CA CYS A 394 -14.38 -21.68 3.18
C CYS A 394 -13.15 -22.60 3.28
N PHE A 395 -12.14 -22.23 4.08
CA PHE A 395 -10.94 -23.04 4.29
C PHE A 395 -11.27 -24.33 5.05
N CYS A 396 -12.07 -24.25 6.12
CA CYS A 396 -12.56 -25.43 6.82
C CYS A 396 -13.41 -26.33 5.91
N TRP A 397 -14.21 -25.78 5.00
CA TRP A 397 -15.01 -26.57 4.05
C TRP A 397 -14.15 -27.23 2.97
N ALA A 398 -13.11 -26.54 2.49
CA ALA A 398 -12.11 -27.10 1.58
C ALA A 398 -11.30 -28.24 2.24
N CYS A 399 -10.90 -28.07 3.51
CA CYS A 399 -10.27 -29.14 4.30
C CYS A 399 -11.22 -30.30 4.58
N ARG A 400 -12.52 -30.04 4.78
CA ARG A 400 -13.53 -31.09 5.02
C ARG A 400 -13.83 -31.92 3.77
N ARG A 401 -13.71 -31.34 2.56
CA ARG A 401 -13.80 -32.05 1.28
C ARG A 401 -12.58 -32.94 0.98
N GLN A 402 -11.47 -32.79 1.70
CA GLN A 402 -10.26 -33.61 1.52
C GLN A 402 -10.23 -34.89 2.38
N LYS A 403 -11.24 -35.15 3.22
CA LYS A 403 -11.40 -36.50 3.81
C LYS A 403 -12.00 -37.43 2.74
N PRO A 404 -11.32 -38.51 2.34
CA PRO A 404 -11.89 -39.46 1.39
C PRO A 404 -13.12 -40.11 2.02
N CYS A 405 -14.19 -40.29 1.22
CA CYS A 405 -15.20 -41.30 1.53
C CYS A 405 -14.47 -42.66 1.59
N GLU A 406 -14.49 -43.30 2.76
CA GLU A 406 -14.25 -44.75 2.80
C GLU A 406 -15.37 -45.44 2.01
N PRO A 407 -15.04 -46.44 1.16
CA PRO A 407 -16.05 -47.24 0.51
C PRO A 407 -16.69 -48.17 1.55
N ILE A 408 -18.01 -48.11 1.66
CA ILE A 408 -18.81 -49.08 2.43
C ILE A 408 -18.69 -50.43 1.72
N GLU A 409 -17.90 -51.34 2.28
CA GLU A 409 -17.88 -52.74 1.89
C GLU A 409 -18.96 -53.48 2.69
N LYS A 410 -19.82 -54.21 1.97
CA LYS A 410 -20.96 -54.97 2.49
C LYS A 410 -20.49 -56.23 3.21
N SER A 411 -21.13 -56.54 4.34
CA SER A 411 -21.32 -57.93 4.77
C SER A 411 -22.68 -58.11 5.45
N ASP A 412 -23.47 -59.01 4.87
CA ASP A 412 -24.77 -59.49 5.33
C ASP A 412 -24.68 -60.31 6.62
N LEU A 413 -25.66 -60.17 7.53
CA LEU A 413 -26.45 -61.30 8.08
C LEU A 413 -27.59 -60.83 9.03
N GLN A 414 -28.82 -60.93 8.53
CA GLN A 414 -29.95 -61.69 9.07
C GLN A 414 -30.44 -61.48 10.53
N SER A 415 -31.73 -61.10 10.67
CA SER A 415 -32.79 -61.88 11.37
C SER A 415 -33.87 -61.03 12.07
N SER A 416 -35.10 -61.58 12.02
CA SER A 416 -36.33 -61.36 12.83
C SER A 416 -37.13 -60.07 12.57
N ARG A 417 -38.24 -60.18 11.82
CA ARG A 417 -39.61 -60.50 12.32
C ARG A 417 -40.15 -59.40 13.24
N ASP A 418 -41.11 -58.61 12.77
CA ASP A 418 -42.50 -58.96 13.05
C ASP A 418 -43.49 -58.28 12.12
N ARG A 419 -44.64 -58.95 12.04
CA ARG A 419 -45.71 -58.87 11.07
C ARG A 419 -46.86 -58.06 11.69
N ASP A 420 -47.65 -57.41 10.83
CA ASP A 420 -49.11 -57.51 10.78
C ASP A 420 -49.91 -56.19 10.62
N GLU A 421 -50.82 -56.30 9.64
CA GLU A 421 -52.15 -55.69 9.49
C GLU A 421 -52.36 -54.34 8.77
N THR A 422 -52.85 -54.49 7.53
CA THR A 422 -53.80 -53.64 6.77
C THR A 422 -55.21 -54.28 6.85
N PRO A 423 -56.32 -53.73 6.28
CA PRO A 423 -56.73 -52.34 5.96
C PRO A 423 -58.23 -52.05 6.31
N SER A 424 -58.76 -50.83 6.12
CA SER A 424 -60.03 -50.57 5.36
C SER A 424 -60.69 -49.17 5.56
N SER A 425 -60.93 -48.52 4.42
CA SER A 425 -62.16 -47.84 3.95
C SER A 425 -63.00 -46.90 4.87
N SER A 426 -63.11 -45.62 4.48
CA SER A 426 -64.35 -45.09 3.83
C SER A 426 -64.23 -43.64 3.32
N LYS A 427 -65.04 -43.37 2.29
CA LYS A 427 -65.13 -42.28 1.30
C LYS A 427 -65.43 -40.88 1.89
N THR A 428 -65.10 -39.80 1.17
CA THR A 428 -66.04 -38.95 0.37
C THR A 428 -65.27 -37.82 -0.36
N SER A 429 -65.46 -37.66 -1.68
CA SER A 429 -65.06 -36.50 -2.51
C SER A 429 -66.33 -35.72 -2.92
N PRO A 430 -66.25 -34.46 -3.43
CA PRO A 430 -65.98 -34.26 -4.86
C PRO A 430 -65.08 -33.06 -5.25
N GLU A 431 -64.50 -33.23 -6.44
CA GLU A 431 -63.70 -32.42 -7.39
C GLU A 431 -64.29 -31.05 -7.86
N PRO A 432 -63.81 -30.38 -8.96
CA PRO A 432 -62.45 -29.95 -9.38
C PRO A 432 -62.43 -28.55 -10.09
N SER A 433 -61.24 -28.02 -10.45
CA SER A 433 -60.94 -27.31 -11.74
C SER A 433 -59.51 -26.73 -11.68
N GLN A 434 -58.54 -27.35 -12.35
CA GLN A 434 -58.01 -26.99 -13.68
C GLN A 434 -57.49 -25.54 -13.77
N PHE A 435 -56.17 -25.35 -13.96
CA PHE A 435 -55.61 -24.94 -15.27
C PHE A 435 -54.05 -24.95 -15.25
N LEU A 436 -53.52 -25.88 -16.06
CA LEU A 436 -52.31 -25.90 -16.87
C LEU A 436 -50.90 -25.49 -16.36
N ASN A 437 -50.01 -26.49 -16.47
CA ASN A 437 -48.56 -26.42 -16.68
C ASN A 437 -48.18 -25.83 -18.06
N ALA A 438 -46.95 -25.29 -18.16
CA ALA A 438 -45.87 -25.67 -19.12
C ALA A 438 -44.79 -24.56 -19.08
N GLU A 439 -43.60 -24.78 -18.53
CA GLU A 439 -42.41 -25.43 -19.13
C GLU A 439 -41.75 -24.70 -20.31
N ASN A 440 -40.42 -24.54 -20.15
CA ASN A 440 -39.37 -24.27 -21.14
C ASN A 440 -39.20 -22.86 -21.71
N LEU A 441 -38.05 -22.23 -21.43
CA LEU A 441 -36.92 -22.25 -22.39
C LEU A 441 -35.63 -21.70 -21.75
N CYS A 442 -34.64 -22.59 -21.63
CA CYS A 442 -33.22 -22.25 -21.57
C CYS A 442 -32.72 -21.72 -22.92
N SER A 443 -31.53 -21.09 -22.86
CA SER A 443 -30.46 -21.00 -23.87
C SER A 443 -30.35 -19.71 -24.69
N ALA A 444 -29.31 -18.93 -24.40
CA ALA A 444 -28.09 -18.83 -25.24
C ALA A 444 -26.98 -18.12 -24.44
#